data_AF-A0AAD7GBB9-F1
#
_entry.id   AF-A0AAD7GBB9-F1
#
_cell.length_a   1.000
_cell.length_b   1.000
_cell.length_c   1.000
_cell.angle_alpha   90.00
_cell.angle_beta   90.00
_cell.angle_gamma   90.00
#
_symmetry.space_group_name_H-M   'P 1'
#
loop_
_entity.id
_entity.type
_entity.pdbx_description
1 polymer ?
#
loop_
_entity_poly.entity_id
_entity_poly.type
_entity_poly.pdbx_seq_one_letter_code
_entity_poly.pdbx_strand_id
1 'polypeptide(L)'
;DPKGGCFCQARAHPLSSYSALCRSCGLVLCAINLPQYACPHCTTPLLAPAQRTTLVERLETQIAETLAREAAARERAAEEARRAVGAFPTLGGAV
;
A
#
# COMPACT_ATOMS: atom_id res chain seq x y z
N ASP A 1 7.41 17.94 7.86
CA ASP A 1 6.28 17.05 8.16
C ASP A 1 5.10 17.94 8.52
N PRO A 2 4.03 17.99 7.70
CA PRO A 2 2.92 18.92 7.89
C PRO A 2 2.10 18.67 9.17
N LYS A 3 2.29 17.53 9.86
CA LYS A 3 1.57 17.20 11.10
C LYS A 3 2.43 17.19 12.36
N GLY A 4 3.71 17.55 12.25
CA GLY A 4 4.59 17.73 13.40
C GLY A 4 4.89 16.44 14.16
N GLY A 5 5.45 15.40 13.56
CA GLY A 5 6.13 14.33 14.30
C GLY A 5 5.26 13.45 15.22
N CYS A 6 5.92 12.53 15.95
CA CYS A 6 5.23 11.58 16.83
C CYS A 6 4.90 12.20 18.20
N PHE A 7 3.62 12.48 18.45
CA PHE A 7 3.09 12.86 19.78
C PHE A 7 2.54 11.66 20.55
N CYS A 8 3.28 10.57 20.51
CA CYS A 8 2.88 9.30 21.08
C CYS A 8 2.85 9.30 22.63
N GLN A 9 3.44 10.31 23.30
CA GLN A 9 3.47 10.46 24.78
C GLN A 9 3.91 9.17 25.50
N ALA A 10 4.91 8.46 24.96
CA ALA A 10 5.40 7.18 25.46
C ALA A 10 4.34 6.05 25.55
N ARG A 11 3.23 6.15 24.83
CA ARG A 11 2.23 5.08 24.71
C ARG A 11 2.77 3.95 23.83
N ALA A 12 2.38 2.71 24.16
CA ALA A 12 2.74 1.55 23.36
C ALA A 12 2.04 1.57 22.00
N HIS A 13 2.79 1.33 20.93
CA HIS A 13 2.30 1.28 19.55
C HIS A 13 3.24 0.45 18.67
N PRO A 14 2.76 -0.06 17.52
CA PRO A 14 3.62 -0.73 16.55
C PRO A 14 4.74 0.18 16.05
N LEU A 15 5.92 -0.41 15.83
CA LEU A 15 7.05 0.25 15.18
C LEU A 15 6.77 0.46 13.70
N SER A 16 7.45 1.43 13.09
CA SER A 16 7.37 1.63 11.64
C SER A 16 7.89 0.39 10.91
N SER A 17 7.11 -0.12 9.95
CA SER A 17 7.49 -1.26 9.11
C SER A 17 8.60 -0.92 8.10
N TYR A 18 8.87 0.37 7.88
CA TYR A 18 9.89 0.84 6.95
C TYR A 18 11.20 1.20 7.66
N SER A 19 11.11 1.85 8.82
CA SER A 19 12.28 2.24 9.61
C SER A 19 11.93 2.33 11.11
N ALA A 20 12.20 1.26 11.87
CA ALA A 20 11.91 1.23 13.30
C ALA A 20 12.77 2.19 14.15
N LEU A 21 13.89 2.68 13.59
CA LEU A 21 14.85 3.54 14.28
C LEU A 21 15.47 4.54 13.30
N CYS A 22 15.64 5.78 13.74
CA CYS A 22 16.39 6.79 13.00
C CYS A 22 17.90 6.48 13.08
N ARG A 23 18.54 6.24 11.94
CA ARG A 23 19.97 5.91 11.88
C ARG A 23 20.91 7.06 12.23
N SER A 24 20.39 8.29 12.33
CA SER A 24 21.19 9.48 12.63
C SER A 24 21.18 9.84 14.11
N CYS A 25 20.02 9.79 14.77
CA CYS A 25 19.88 10.19 16.19
C CYS A 25 19.45 9.06 17.13
N GLY A 26 19.19 7.85 16.62
CA GLY A 26 18.78 6.71 17.45
C GLY A 26 17.33 6.74 17.94
N LEU A 27 16.53 7.73 17.55
CA LEU A 27 15.11 7.80 17.95
C LEU A 27 14.34 6.58 17.44
N VAL A 28 13.61 5.91 18.33
CA VAL A 28 12.69 4.83 17.99
C VAL A 28 11.43 5.41 17.32
N LEU A 29 11.05 4.83 16.17
CA LEU A 29 10.00 5.37 15.31
C LEU A 29 8.81 4.42 15.25
N CYS A 30 7.62 4.97 15.51
CA CYS A 30 6.36 4.25 15.41
C CYS A 30 5.78 4.23 14.00
N ALA A 31 4.72 3.45 13.81
CA ALA A 31 4.01 3.30 12.54
C ALA A 31 3.49 4.61 11.90
N ILE A 32 3.35 5.71 12.66
CA ILE A 32 2.98 7.01 12.09
C ILE A 32 4.12 7.65 11.27
N ASN A 33 5.36 7.26 11.55
CA ASN A 33 6.54 7.77 10.86
C ASN A 33 6.69 7.01 9.55
N LEU A 34 6.00 7.53 8.53
CA LEU A 34 6.00 7.00 7.18
C LEU A 34 7.35 7.28 6.47
N PRO A 35 7.75 6.44 5.51
CA PRO A 35 9.07 6.49 4.87
C PRO A 35 9.37 7.80 4.12
N GLN A 36 8.35 8.54 3.70
CA GLN A 36 8.48 9.84 3.05
C GLN A 36 8.70 11.00 4.04
N TYR A 37 8.54 10.77 5.34
CA TYR A 37 8.76 11.78 6.37
C TYR A 37 10.21 11.81 6.84
N ALA A 38 10.59 12.95 7.41
CA ALA A 38 11.86 13.13 8.10
C ALA A 38 11.72 12.74 9.58
N CYS A 39 12.85 12.49 10.24
CA CYS A 39 12.86 12.25 11.67
C CYS A 39 12.26 13.45 12.42
N PRO A 40 11.33 13.24 13.37
CA PRO A 40 10.73 14.34 14.13
C PRO A 40 11.71 15.02 15.11
N HIS A 41 12.84 14.37 15.42
CA HIS A 41 13.83 14.91 16.35
C HIS A 41 15.00 15.61 15.64
N CYS A 42 15.62 14.97 14.65
CA CYS A 42 16.82 15.48 13.99
C CYS A 42 16.60 15.90 12.53
N THR A 43 15.34 15.89 12.05
CA THR A 43 14.93 16.27 10.68
C THR A 43 15.64 15.56 9.53
N THR A 44 16.44 14.52 9.84
CA THR A 44 17.15 13.74 8.83
C THR A 44 16.19 12.78 8.12
N PRO A 45 16.34 12.52 6.81
CA PRO A 45 15.55 11.52 6.10
C PRO A 45 15.63 10.14 6.76
N LEU A 46 14.49 9.47 6.90
CA LEU A 46 14.41 8.17 7.58
C LEU A 46 14.99 7.02 6.74
N LEU A 47 14.91 7.14 5.42
CA LEU A 47 15.47 6.17 4.48
C LEU A 47 16.73 6.72 3.83
N ALA A 48 17.73 5.84 3.67
CA ALA A 48 18.86 6.14 2.81
C ALA A 48 18.39 6.26 1.34
N PRO A 49 19.09 7.02 0.48
CA PRO A 49 18.69 7.23 -0.91
C PRO A 49 18.42 5.92 -1.67
N ALA A 50 19.30 4.92 -1.53
CA ALA A 50 19.12 3.61 -2.16
C ALA A 50 17.85 2.88 -1.68
N GLN A 51 17.58 2.90 -0.37
CA GLN A 51 16.37 2.27 0.18
C GLN A 51 15.10 2.96 -0.28
N ARG A 52 15.16 4.30 -0.46
CA ARG A 52 14.06 5.07 -1.01
C ARG A 52 13.78 4.67 -2.46
N THR A 53 14.82 4.56 -3.29
CA THR A 53 14.68 4.09 -4.68
C THR A 53 14.06 2.70 -4.75
N THR A 54 14.57 1.75 -3.96
CA THR A 54 13.99 0.38 -3.90
C THR A 54 12.53 0.38 -3.46
N LEU A 55 12.15 1.25 -2.51
CA LEU A 55 10.76 1.37 -2.10
C LEU A 55 9.87 1.93 -3.23
N VAL A 56 10.36 2.93 -3.97
CA VAL A 56 9.65 3.50 -5.12
C VAL A 56 9.41 2.42 -6.18
N GLU A 57 10.46 1.70 -6.60
CA GLU A 57 10.38 0.62 -7.58
C GLU A 57 9.38 -0.48 -7.17
N ARG A 58 9.40 -0.86 -5.88
CA ARG A 58 8.44 -1.82 -5.33
C ARG A 58 7.01 -1.30 -5.43
N LEU A 59 6.78 -0.04 -5.08
CA LEU A 59 5.43 0.56 -5.13
C LEU A 59 4.95 0.66 -6.59
N GLU A 60 5.81 1.07 -7.52
CA GLU A 60 5.49 1.12 -8.95
C GLU A 60 5.11 -0.26 -9.49
N THR A 61 5.86 -1.30 -9.10
CA THR A 61 5.54 -2.70 -9.45
C THR A 61 4.17 -3.11 -8.90
N GLN A 62 3.90 -2.83 -7.63
CA GLN A 62 2.61 -3.14 -6.98
C GLN A 62 1.43 -2.41 -7.64
N ILE A 63 1.63 -1.17 -8.06
CA ILE A 63 0.63 -0.40 -8.80
C ILE A 63 0.36 -1.07 -10.16
N ALA A 64 1.41 -1.37 -10.92
CA ALA A 64 1.28 -2.00 -12.24
C ALA A 64 0.55 -3.36 -12.15
N GLU A 65 0.92 -4.21 -11.20
CA GLU A 65 0.26 -5.49 -10.96
C GLU A 65 -1.22 -5.32 -10.58
N THR A 66 -1.52 -4.33 -9.73
CA THR A 66 -2.91 -4.10 -9.28
C THR A 66 -3.77 -3.63 -10.44
N LEU A 67 -3.28 -2.70 -11.26
CA LEU A 67 -3.97 -2.25 -12.47
C LEU A 67 -4.21 -3.40 -13.46
N ALA A 68 -3.24 -4.29 -13.66
CA ALA A 68 -3.38 -5.46 -14.52
C ALA A 68 -4.46 -6.43 -13.99
N ARG A 69 -4.47 -6.69 -12.67
CA ARG A 69 -5.49 -7.52 -12.02
C ARG A 69 -6.89 -6.93 -12.18
N GLU A 70 -7.03 -5.63 -11.96
CA GLU A 70 -8.31 -4.93 -12.11
C GLU A 70 -8.81 -4.94 -13.56
N ALA A 71 -7.93 -4.72 -14.54
CA ALA A 71 -8.27 -4.79 -15.95
C ALA A 71 -8.77 -6.18 -16.36
N ALA A 72 -8.04 -7.24 -15.96
CA ALA A 72 -8.44 -8.62 -16.24
C ALA A 72 -9.74 -9.02 -15.52
N ALA A 73 -10.01 -8.47 -14.34
CA ALA A 73 -11.29 -8.68 -13.66
C ALA A 73 -12.46 -8.00 -14.39
N ARG A 74 -12.25 -6.78 -14.90
CA ARG A 74 -13.25 -6.05 -15.70
C ARG A 74 -13.57 -6.77 -17.01
N GLU A 75 -12.55 -7.28 -17.70
CA GLU A 75 -12.74 -8.02 -18.96
C GLU A 75 -13.52 -9.31 -18.74
N ARG A 76 -13.16 -10.11 -17.72
CA ARG A 76 -13.90 -11.32 -17.33
C ARG A 76 -15.35 -11.03 -17.00
N ALA A 77 -15.61 -10.01 -16.19
CA ALA A 77 -16.98 -9.62 -15.83
C ALA A 77 -17.80 -9.19 -17.06
N ALA A 78 -17.17 -8.48 -18.01
CA ALA A 78 -17.84 -8.09 -19.26
C ALA A 78 -18.13 -9.30 -20.16
N GLU A 79 -17.21 -10.27 -20.25
CA GLU A 79 -17.42 -11.50 -21.00
C GLU A 79 -18.51 -12.38 -20.37
N GLU A 80 -18.49 -12.55 -19.05
CA GLU A 80 -19.53 -13.26 -18.29
C GLU A 80 -20.90 -12.61 -18.48
N ALA A 81 -20.99 -11.28 -18.44
CA ALA A 81 -22.23 -10.57 -18.71
C ALA A 81 -22.74 -10.79 -20.14
N ARG A 82 -21.85 -10.76 -21.15
CA ARG A 82 -22.21 -11.08 -22.55
C ARG A 82 -22.71 -12.51 -22.70
N ARG A 83 -22.02 -13.48 -22.06
CA ARG A 83 -22.41 -14.90 -22.06
C ARG A 83 -23.77 -15.10 -21.38
N ALA A 84 -24.04 -14.39 -20.28
CA ALA A 84 -25.31 -14.47 -19.58
C ALA A 84 -26.48 -13.90 -20.41
N VAL A 85 -26.28 -12.80 -21.15
CA VAL A 85 -27.30 -12.25 -22.06
C VAL A 85 -27.56 -13.20 -23.25
N GLY A 86 -26.51 -13.84 -23.78
CA GLY A 86 -26.62 -14.81 -24.87
C GLY A 86 -27.11 -16.20 -24.45
N ALA A 87 -27.16 -16.50 -23.15
CA ALA A 87 -27.69 -17.75 -22.64
C ALA A 87 -29.21 -17.75 -22.74
N PHE A 88 -29.77 -18.61 -23.59
CA PHE A 88 -31.21 -18.88 -23.60
C PHE A 88 -31.61 -19.35 -22.20
N PRO A 89 -32.65 -18.77 -21.56
CA PRO A 89 -33.11 -19.24 -20.25
C PRO A 89 -33.43 -20.73 -20.37
N THR A 90 -32.72 -21.59 -19.66
CA THR A 90 -33.12 -23.00 -19.56
C THR A 90 -34.43 -23.01 -18.81
N LEU A 91 -35.55 -23.07 -19.54
CA LEU A 91 -36.84 -23.36 -18.97
C LEU A 91 -36.71 -24.76 -18.36
N GLY A 92 -36.53 -24.81 -17.04
CA GLY A 92 -36.63 -26.02 -16.25
C GLY A 92 -38.06 -26.52 -16.32
N GLY A 93 -38.39 -27.23 -17.40
CA GLY A 93 -39.57 -28.06 -17.54
C GLY A 93 -39.15 -29.52 -17.51
N ALA A 94 -39.26 -30.16 -16.34
CA ALA A 94 -39.45 -31.60 -16.15
C ALA A 94 -39.86 -31.78 -14.68
N VAL A 95 -41.18 -31.82 -14.41
CA VAL A 95 -41.97 -33.00 -13.96
C VAL A 95 -41.55 -33.51 -12.59
#